data_AF-A0A4Q3CEY5-F1
#
_entry.id   AF-A0A4Q3CEY5-F1
#
_cell.length_a   1.000
_cell.length_b   1.000
_cell.length_c   1.000
_cell.angle_alpha   90.00
_cell.angle_beta   90.00
_cell.angle_gamma   90.00
#
_symmetry.space_group_name_H-M   'P 1'
#
loop_
_entity.id
_entity.type
_entity.pdbx_description
1 polymer ?
#
loop_
_entity_poly.entity_id
_entity_poly.type
_entity_poly.pdbx_seq_one_letter_code
_entity_poly.pdbx_strand_id
1 'polypeptide(L)' 'MRSRLLVALAALALASPLPLPAVDYSRPQPQPIERALPAARDIPYPGTITLTVNATDVARGIFRVRQSIPVAAAGPLYL' A
#
# COMPACT_ATOMS: atom_id res chain seq x y z
N MET A 1 -34.89 32.35 52.88
CA MET A 1 -33.72 31.44 52.68
C MET A 1 -33.81 30.62 51.39
N ARG A 2 -35.00 30.11 51.00
CA ARG A 2 -35.22 29.32 49.76
C ARG A 2 -34.82 30.04 48.45
N SER A 3 -35.13 31.33 48.33
CA SER A 3 -34.81 32.14 47.13
C SER A 3 -33.29 32.32 46.91
N ARG A 4 -32.50 32.51 47.98
CA ARG A 4 -31.04 32.62 47.86
C ARG A 4 -30.38 31.30 47.42
N LEU A 5 -30.98 30.18 47.84
CA LEU A 5 -30.52 28.84 47.50
C LEU A 5 -30.80 28.51 46.02
N LEU A 6 -31.94 28.95 45.48
CA LEU A 6 -32.25 28.84 44.05
C LEU A 6 -31.33 29.70 43.18
N VAL A 7 -30.98 30.91 43.62
CA VAL A 7 -30.04 31.79 42.89
C VAL A 7 -28.63 31.21 42.89
N ALA A 8 -28.16 30.65 44.01
CA ALA A 8 -26.85 30.00 44.10
C ALA A 8 -26.77 28.74 43.20
N LEU A 9 -27.84 27.96 43.11
CA LEU A 9 -27.90 26.77 42.24
C LEU A 9 -27.86 27.15 40.76
N ALA A 10 -28.54 28.22 40.36
CA ALA A 10 -28.52 28.73 38.99
C ALA A 10 -27.12 29.26 38.61
N ALA A 11 -26.45 29.96 39.51
CA ALA A 11 -25.08 30.43 39.28
C ALA A 11 -24.07 29.28 39.15
N LEU A 12 -24.26 28.18 39.89
CA LEU A 12 -23.40 27.01 39.79
C LEU A 12 -23.62 26.22 38.48
N ALA A 13 -24.85 26.21 37.95
CA ALA A 13 -25.16 25.60 36.65
C ALA A 13 -24.57 26.39 35.46
N LEU A 14 -24.41 27.71 35.60
CA LEU A 14 -23.76 28.56 34.59
C LEU A 14 -22.22 28.46 34.60
N ALA A 15 -21.63 27.98 35.69
CA ALA A 15 -20.18 27.87 35.87
C ALA A 15 -19.59 26.51 35.46
N SER A 16 -20.41 25.57 34.97
CA SER A 16 -19.91 24.28 34.53
C SER A 16 -19.08 24.44 33.24
N PRO A 17 -17.82 23.97 33.21
CA PRO A 17 -17.03 24.00 31.99
C PRO A 17 -17.69 23.12 30.93
N LEU A 18 -18.09 23.74 29.81
CA LEU A 18 -18.59 23.01 28.66
C LEU A 18 -17.41 22.27 28.01
N PRO A 19 -17.52 20.96 27.74
CA PRO A 19 -16.48 20.26 26.99
C PRO A 19 -16.40 20.85 25.59
N LEU A 20 -15.27 21.47 25.27
CA LEU A 20 -14.99 21.93 23.91
C LEU A 20 -14.61 20.71 23.04
N PRO A 21 -15.14 20.59 21.81
CA PRO A 21 -14.69 19.54 20.91
C PRO A 21 -13.20 19.72 20.62
N ALA A 22 -12.45 18.61 20.66
CA ALA A 22 -11.07 18.62 20.19
C ALA A 22 -11.06 18.99 18.71
N VAL A 23 -10.44 20.13 18.37
CA VAL A 23 -10.27 20.55 16.98
C VAL A 23 -9.11 19.75 16.40
N ASP A 24 -9.45 18.75 15.57
CA ASP A 24 -8.45 18.07 14.76
C ASP A 24 -8.09 18.97 13.57
N TYR A 25 -6.92 19.59 13.66
CA TYR A 25 -6.35 20.33 12.54
C TYR A 25 -5.92 19.35 11.44
N SER A 26 -5.93 19.80 10.18
CA SER A 26 -5.44 19.03 9.03
C SER A 26 -3.98 18.62 9.25
N ARG A 27 -3.77 17.44 9.83
CA ARG A 27 -2.48 16.78 9.90
C ARG A 27 -2.36 15.86 8.69
N PRO A 28 -1.18 15.76 8.06
CA PRO A 28 -0.96 14.78 7.00
C PRO A 28 -1.32 13.39 7.51
N GLN A 29 -2.29 12.74 6.86
CA GLN A 29 -2.60 11.34 7.12
C GLN A 29 -1.81 10.47 6.15
N PRO A 30 -1.17 9.39 6.64
CA PRO A 30 -0.50 8.44 5.75
C PRO A 30 -1.56 7.77 4.87
N GLN A 31 -1.43 7.94 3.57
CA GLN A 31 -2.23 7.19 2.61
C GLN A 31 -1.60 5.82 2.34
N PRO A 32 -2.41 4.77 2.09
CA PRO A 32 -1.89 3.50 1.62
C PRO A 32 -1.12 3.68 0.30
N ILE A 33 0.03 3.02 0.18
CA ILE A 33 0.74 2.91 -1.10
C ILE A 33 0.03 1.81 -1.90
N GLU A 34 -0.83 2.21 -2.83
CA GLU A 34 -1.49 1.27 -3.73
C GLU A 34 -0.53 0.82 -4.84
N ARG A 35 -0.11 -0.44 -4.80
CA ARG A 35 0.68 -1.07 -5.86
C ARG A 35 -0.24 -1.89 -6.76
N ALA A 36 -0.81 -1.26 -7.78
CA ALA A 36 -1.68 -1.92 -8.75
C ALA A 36 -0.88 -2.79 -9.74
N LEU A 37 -0.40 -3.95 -9.27
CA LEU A 37 0.16 -5.00 -10.13
C LEU A 37 -0.94 -6.01 -10.48
N PRO A 38 -0.98 -6.51 -11.72
CA PRO A 38 -1.88 -7.61 -12.05
C PRO A 38 -1.53 -8.84 -11.21
N ALA A 39 -2.55 -9.58 -10.78
CA ALA A 39 -2.35 -10.87 -10.13
C ALA A 39 -1.60 -11.84 -11.05
N ALA A 40 -0.67 -12.61 -10.49
CA ALA A 40 0.02 -13.67 -11.22
C ALA A 40 -0.99 -14.69 -11.76
N ARG A 41 -0.76 -15.17 -12.99
CA ARG A 41 -1.64 -16.10 -13.68
C ARG A 41 -0.85 -17.33 -14.10
N ASP A 42 -1.41 -18.50 -13.81
CA ASP A 42 -0.89 -19.77 -14.30
C ASP A 42 -1.50 -20.07 -15.68
N ILE A 43 -0.97 -19.38 -16.69
CA ILE A 43 -1.35 -19.57 -18.09
C ILE A 43 -0.08 -19.69 -18.94
N PRO A 44 -0.10 -20.46 -20.04
CA PRO A 44 1.02 -20.53 -20.96
C PRO A 44 1.42 -19.13 -21.46
N TYR A 45 2.73 -18.89 -21.56
CA TYR A 45 3.23 -17.63 -22.08
C TYR A 45 2.88 -17.51 -23.58
N PRO A 46 2.33 -16.37 -24.03
CA PRO A 46 2.03 -16.17 -25.45
C PRO A 46 3.34 -15.96 -26.24
N GLY A 47 3.71 -16.94 -27.05
CA GLY A 47 4.89 -16.91 -27.93
C GLY A 47 5.89 -18.02 -27.63
N THR A 48 7.09 -17.89 -28.18
CA THR A 48 8.16 -18.89 -28.06
C THR A 48 9.29 -18.35 -27.20
N ILE A 49 9.62 -19.07 -26.14
CA ILE A 49 10.81 -18.81 -25.33
C ILE A 49 11.98 -19.54 -25.99
N THR A 50 13.02 -18.79 -26.36
CA THR A 50 14.20 -19.36 -27.02
C THR A 50 15.28 -19.66 -26.01
N LEU A 51 15.82 -20.87 -26.06
CA LEU A 51 16.97 -21.29 -25.27
C LEU A 51 18.16 -21.59 -26.18
N THR A 52 19.28 -20.90 -25.95
CA THR A 52 20.56 -21.21 -26.60
C THR A 52 21.47 -21.84 -25.57
N VAL A 53 21.85 -23.10 -25.82
CA VAL A 53 22.73 -23.87 -24.94
C VAL A 53 24.06 -24.09 -25.64
N ASN A 54 25.14 -23.58 -25.04
CA ASN A 54 26.49 -23.93 -25.41
C ASN A 54 27.00 -25.03 -24.45
N ALA A 55 27.26 -26.20 -25.03
CA ALA A 55 27.67 -27.41 -24.35
C ALA A 55 29.12 -27.84 -24.72
N THR A 56 29.98 -26.91 -25.15
CA THR A 56 31.30 -27.28 -25.68
C THR A 56 32.35 -27.59 -24.60
N ASP A 57 32.19 -27.11 -23.36
CA ASP A 57 33.15 -27.33 -22.27
C ASP A 57 32.85 -28.62 -21.50
N VAL A 58 32.92 -29.76 -22.21
CA VAL A 58 32.60 -31.08 -21.66
C VAL A 58 33.65 -31.53 -20.64
N ALA A 59 34.92 -31.16 -20.83
CA ALA A 59 36.00 -31.53 -19.91
C ALA A 59 35.81 -30.98 -18.50
N ARG A 60 35.22 -29.78 -18.37
CA ARG A 60 34.86 -29.18 -17.08
C ARG A 60 33.40 -29.41 -16.69
N GLY A 61 32.57 -29.94 -17.60
CA GLY A 61 31.14 -30.11 -17.39
C GLY A 61 30.36 -28.79 -17.33
N ILE A 62 30.82 -27.75 -18.03
CA ILE A 62 30.21 -26.41 -17.98
C ILE A 62 29.29 -26.21 -19.18
N PHE A 63 28.03 -25.85 -18.89
CA PHE A 63 27.04 -25.45 -19.89
C PHE A 63 26.72 -23.96 -19.73
N ARG A 64 26.72 -23.21 -20.83
CA ARG A 64 26.31 -21.81 -20.85
C ARG A 64 24.96 -21.71 -21.51
N VAL A 65 23.98 -21.16 -20.79
CA VAL A 65 22.59 -21.09 -21.23
C VAL A 65 22.17 -19.62 -21.35
N ARG A 66 21.62 -19.25 -22.51
CA ARG A 66 20.98 -17.95 -22.73
C ARG A 66 19.52 -18.17 -23.06
N GLN A 67 18.64 -17.52 -22.29
CA GLN A 67 17.21 -17.52 -22.54
C GLN A 67 16.77 -16.16 -23.08
N SER A 68 15.89 -16.17 -24.08
CA SER A 68 15.20 -14.98 -24.56
C SER A 68 13.69 -15.19 -24.45
N ILE A 69 13.03 -14.32 -23.71
CA ILE A 69 11.57 -14.31 -23.56
C ILE A 69 11.05 -13.09 -24.34
N PRO A 70 10.26 -13.26 -25.40
CA PRO A 70 9.75 -12.13 -26.17
C PRO A 70 8.74 -11.35 -25.34
N VAL A 71 8.70 -10.02 -25.44
CA VAL A 71 7.68 -9.23 -24.73
C VAL A 71 6.34 -9.38 -25.45
N ALA A 72 5.34 -9.92 -24.74
CA ALA A 72 4.05 -10.29 -25.34
C ALA A 72 3.22 -9.11 -25.84
N ALA A 73 3.23 -8.00 -25.10
CA ALA A 73 2.51 -6.78 -25.43
C ALA A 73 3.27 -5.57 -24.91
N ALA A 74 3.09 -4.42 -25.57
CA ALA A 74 3.65 -3.17 -25.09
C ALA A 74 3.06 -2.79 -23.71
N GLY A 75 3.90 -2.28 -22.82
CA GLY A 75 3.50 -1.85 -21.48
C GLY A 75 4.69 -1.66 -20.55
N PRO A 76 4.44 -1.12 -19.35
CA PRO A 76 5.47 -1.03 -18.31
C PRO A 76 5.97 -2.41 -17.88
N LEU A 77 7.29 -2.53 -17.71
CA LEU A 77 7.93 -3.70 -17.10
C LEU A 77 8.12 -3.43 -15.60
N TYR A 78 7.73 -4.39 -14.77
CA TYR A 78 7.86 -4.31 -13.32
C TYR A 78 8.98 -5.26 -12.86
N LEU A 79 9.75 -4.85 -11.83
CA LEU A 79 10.76 -5.65 -11.12
C LEU A 79 10.21 -6.15 -9.78
#